data_AF-A0AA39MGR7-F1
#
_entry.id   AF-A0AA39MGR7-F1
#
_cell.length_a   1.000
_cell.length_b   1.000
_cell.length_c   1.000
_cell.angle_alpha   90.00
_cell.angle_beta   90.00
_cell.angle_gamma   90.00
#
_symmetry.space_group_name_H-M   'P 1'
#
loop_
_entity.id
_entity.type
_entity.pdbx_description
1 polymer ?
#
loop_
_entity_poly.entity_id
_entity_poly.type
_entity_poly.pdbx_seq_one_letter_code
_entity_poly.pdbx_strand_id
1 'polypeptide(L)'
;MARCSGPVRPKRREQIQEWAFQGDYYFWTSSDSFSFYSFIASLTVLVYDLLLLLPTEIDYVWLPRPVHPLLPLFVLNRYLPLVDVVISINGLSHKPTAAHCRQLFYITGPLGVLSIFASQAILMIRTYAIWDRHRVVFWCFIGTATFCFIPVIVYLGIMLKTSRFVEPFDHTDCLSHSSNMPNILYIPVLVSETIIASFTLFKGVQHLRRSHDAFVKEFYVSGMFFYACLLLITLANILVPMWAHNVAPFLAFFQSILHSILSNRIMLLILTQKRTRRRYSTEELTSDCLLSRSNL
;
A
#
# COMPACT_ATOMS: atom_id res chain seq x y z
N MET A 1 -64.61 -3.89 -39.55
CA MET A 1 -64.63 -4.24 -38.11
C MET A 1 -63.19 -4.19 -37.59
N ALA A 2 -62.87 -3.15 -36.83
CA ALA A 2 -61.57 -2.94 -36.22
C ALA A 2 -61.30 -3.99 -35.13
N ARG A 3 -60.12 -4.61 -35.13
CA ARG A 3 -59.68 -5.53 -34.08
C ARG A 3 -58.72 -4.77 -33.16
N CYS A 4 -59.20 -4.44 -31.96
CA CYS A 4 -58.44 -3.73 -30.93
C CYS A 4 -57.21 -4.54 -30.49
N SER A 5 -56.04 -3.93 -30.55
CA SER A 5 -54.82 -4.40 -29.91
C SER A 5 -54.95 -4.27 -28.39
N GLY A 6 -54.90 -5.39 -27.67
CA GLY A 6 -54.87 -5.41 -26.21
C GLY A 6 -53.54 -4.87 -25.66
N PRO A 7 -53.51 -4.39 -24.40
CA PRO A 7 -52.30 -3.85 -23.79
C PRO A 7 -51.29 -4.95 -23.54
N VAL A 8 -50.08 -4.78 -24.09
CA VAL A 8 -48.90 -5.59 -23.79
C VAL A 8 -48.57 -5.39 -22.31
N ARG A 9 -48.86 -6.39 -21.46
CA ARG A 9 -48.41 -6.39 -20.08
C ARG A 9 -46.87 -6.35 -20.09
N PRO A 10 -46.22 -5.40 -19.38
CA PRO A 10 -44.77 -5.48 -19.20
C PRO A 10 -44.44 -6.79 -18.48
N LYS A 11 -43.38 -7.45 -18.95
CA LYS A 11 -42.90 -8.73 -18.43
C LYS A 11 -42.67 -8.61 -16.93
N ARG A 12 -43.52 -9.27 -16.15
CA ARG A 12 -43.32 -9.49 -14.70
C ARG A 12 -41.93 -10.09 -14.39
N ARG A 13 -41.30 -10.80 -15.35
CA ARG A 13 -39.91 -11.31 -15.21
C ARG A 13 -38.85 -10.22 -15.23
N GLU A 14 -39.02 -9.16 -16.02
CA GLU A 14 -38.03 -8.07 -16.10
C GLU A 14 -38.09 -7.20 -14.83
N GLN A 15 -39.29 -6.92 -14.31
CA GLN A 15 -39.43 -6.30 -13.00
C GLN A 15 -38.89 -7.21 -11.88
N ILE A 16 -39.23 -8.50 -11.82
CA ILE A 16 -38.66 -9.41 -10.80
C ILE A 16 -37.13 -9.47 -10.89
N GLN A 17 -36.55 -9.41 -12.10
CA GLN A 17 -35.10 -9.32 -12.26
C GLN A 17 -34.53 -7.99 -11.76
N GLU A 18 -35.20 -6.86 -11.95
CA GLU A 18 -34.78 -5.57 -11.36
C GLU A 18 -34.92 -5.56 -9.82
N TRP A 19 -36.00 -6.10 -9.26
CA TRP A 19 -36.18 -6.21 -7.81
C TRP A 19 -35.24 -7.24 -7.18
N ALA A 20 -34.88 -8.31 -7.90
CA ALA A 20 -33.86 -9.27 -7.49
C ALA A 20 -32.46 -8.67 -7.61
N PHE A 21 -32.15 -7.94 -8.67
CA PHE A 21 -30.88 -7.22 -8.83
C PHE A 21 -30.74 -6.18 -7.71
N GLN A 22 -31.76 -5.35 -7.47
CA GLN A 22 -31.75 -4.36 -6.41
C GLN A 22 -31.73 -5.01 -5.01
N GLY A 23 -32.48 -6.09 -4.80
CA GLY A 23 -32.53 -6.85 -3.55
C GLY A 23 -31.22 -7.55 -3.21
N ASP A 24 -30.53 -8.10 -4.22
CA ASP A 24 -29.20 -8.70 -4.07
C ASP A 24 -28.16 -7.62 -3.76
N TYR A 25 -28.23 -6.43 -4.38
CA TYR A 25 -27.39 -5.28 -4.03
C TYR A 25 -27.54 -4.83 -2.56
N TYR A 26 -28.74 -4.96 -1.98
CA TYR A 26 -28.98 -4.63 -0.57
C TYR A 26 -28.65 -5.77 0.40
N PHE A 27 -28.63 -7.04 -0.05
CA PHE A 27 -28.38 -8.19 0.84
C PHE A 27 -26.90 -8.40 1.21
N TRP A 28 -25.96 -7.85 0.43
CA TRP A 28 -24.52 -7.80 0.76
C TRP A 28 -24.17 -6.99 2.02
N THR A 29 -25.15 -6.41 2.73
CA THR A 29 -24.91 -5.35 3.71
C THR A 29 -24.82 -5.77 5.19
N SER A 30 -24.94 -7.04 5.56
CA SER A 30 -25.08 -7.38 7.00
C SER A 30 -23.83 -7.90 7.70
N SER A 31 -22.83 -8.45 6.98
CA SER A 31 -21.48 -8.73 7.53
C SER A 31 -20.34 -8.31 6.58
N ASP A 32 -20.60 -8.23 5.27
CA ASP A 32 -19.65 -7.74 4.26
C ASP A 32 -19.64 -6.22 4.04
N SER A 33 -20.64 -5.50 4.57
CA SER A 33 -20.68 -4.02 4.55
C SER A 33 -19.40 -3.39 5.05
N PHE A 34 -18.87 -3.89 6.18
CA PHE A 34 -17.73 -3.27 6.83
C PHE A 34 -16.47 -3.35 5.96
N SER A 35 -16.22 -4.51 5.34
CA SER A 35 -15.10 -4.71 4.41
C SER A 35 -15.26 -3.88 3.12
N PHE A 36 -16.49 -3.70 2.63
CA PHE A 36 -16.75 -2.86 1.46
C PHE A 36 -16.57 -1.37 1.76
N TYR A 37 -17.12 -0.87 2.87
CA TYR A 37 -16.93 0.53 3.31
C TYR A 37 -15.45 0.83 3.60
N SER A 38 -14.75 -0.12 4.19
CA SER A 38 -13.29 -0.08 4.39
C SER A 38 -12.51 0.09 3.11
N PHE A 39 -12.85 -0.74 2.12
CA PHE A 39 -12.18 -0.74 0.84
C PHE A 39 -12.39 0.59 0.12
N ILE A 40 -13.62 1.10 0.12
CA ILE A 40 -13.94 2.44 -0.42
C ILE A 40 -13.19 3.52 0.36
N ALA A 41 -13.20 3.50 1.70
CA ALA A 41 -12.50 4.47 2.52
C ALA A 41 -10.98 4.45 2.28
N SER A 42 -10.40 3.27 2.07
CA SER A 42 -8.98 3.13 1.77
C SER A 42 -8.65 3.67 0.37
N LEU A 43 -9.51 3.41 -0.62
CA LEU A 43 -9.39 3.96 -1.96
C LEU A 43 -9.51 5.49 -1.97
N THR A 44 -10.48 6.06 -1.25
CA THR A 44 -10.63 7.51 -1.20
C THR A 44 -9.42 8.18 -0.58
N VAL A 45 -8.86 7.61 0.49
CA VAL A 45 -7.62 8.08 1.11
C VAL A 45 -6.44 7.98 0.13
N LEU A 46 -6.31 6.87 -0.60
CA LEU A 46 -5.25 6.68 -1.59
C LEU A 46 -5.33 7.70 -2.74
N VAL A 47 -6.52 7.93 -3.29
CA VAL A 47 -6.73 8.91 -4.37
C VAL A 47 -6.54 10.34 -3.87
N TYR A 48 -7.03 10.63 -2.66
CA TYR A 48 -6.83 11.94 -2.03
C TYR A 48 -5.35 12.24 -1.82
N ASP A 49 -4.59 11.27 -1.32
CA ASP A 49 -3.14 11.37 -1.19
C ASP A 49 -2.45 11.56 -2.56
N LEU A 50 -2.86 10.80 -3.56
CA LEU A 50 -2.35 10.92 -4.93
C LEU A 50 -2.48 12.36 -5.43
N LEU A 51 -3.68 12.95 -5.35
CA LEU A 51 -3.96 14.29 -5.83
C LEU A 51 -3.18 15.37 -5.07
N LEU A 52 -2.99 15.21 -3.76
CA LEU A 52 -2.22 16.15 -2.95
C LEU A 52 -0.72 16.12 -3.27
N LEU A 53 -0.13 14.94 -3.47
CA LEU A 53 1.31 14.81 -3.75
C LEU A 53 1.66 15.08 -5.22
N LEU A 54 0.70 14.95 -6.15
CA LEU A 54 0.91 15.07 -7.60
C LEU A 54 1.69 16.32 -8.05
N PRO A 55 1.36 17.56 -7.61
CA PRO A 55 2.14 18.73 -8.03
C PRO A 55 3.60 18.65 -7.55
N THR A 56 3.81 18.20 -6.32
CA THR A 56 5.16 18.04 -5.75
C THR A 56 5.93 16.95 -6.48
N GLU A 57 5.29 15.88 -6.93
CA GLU A 57 5.99 14.82 -7.66
C GLU A 57 6.40 15.23 -9.05
N ILE A 58 5.54 15.96 -9.75
CA ILE A 58 5.87 16.51 -11.07
C ILE A 58 7.14 17.35 -10.93
N ASP A 59 7.17 18.25 -9.96
CA ASP A 59 8.31 19.14 -9.76
C ASP A 59 9.58 18.44 -9.29
N TYR A 60 9.49 17.48 -8.37
CA TYR A 60 10.66 16.91 -7.67
C TYR A 60 11.08 15.51 -8.13
N VAL A 61 10.20 14.76 -8.80
CA VAL A 61 10.48 13.40 -9.29
C VAL A 61 10.58 13.37 -10.80
N TRP A 62 9.65 14.01 -11.52
CA TRP A 62 9.52 13.85 -12.98
C TRP A 62 10.27 14.91 -13.78
N LEU A 63 10.22 16.18 -13.37
CA LEU A 63 10.94 17.28 -14.04
C LEU A 63 12.47 17.21 -13.92
N PRO A 64 13.07 16.88 -12.75
CA PRO A 64 14.51 17.01 -12.58
C PRO A 64 15.30 15.94 -13.35
N ARG A 65 16.35 16.36 -14.04
CA ARG A 65 17.35 15.49 -14.66
C ARG A 65 18.70 15.69 -13.95
N PRO A 66 19.44 14.62 -13.59
CA PRO A 66 19.17 13.20 -13.87
C PRO A 66 18.11 12.58 -12.94
N VAL A 67 17.43 11.53 -13.46
CA VAL A 67 16.42 10.77 -12.71
C VAL A 67 17.03 10.07 -11.50
N HIS A 68 16.31 10.05 -10.38
CA HIS A 68 16.80 9.43 -9.15
C HIS A 68 16.80 7.89 -9.28
N PRO A 69 17.83 7.16 -8.80
CA PRO A 69 17.86 5.69 -8.87
C PRO A 69 16.73 4.99 -8.09
N LEU A 70 15.99 5.73 -7.26
CA LEU A 70 14.85 5.24 -6.47
C LEU A 70 13.50 5.44 -7.18
N LEU A 71 13.50 6.10 -8.35
CA LEU A 71 12.31 6.36 -9.15
C LEU A 71 11.54 5.08 -9.54
N PRO A 72 12.16 3.96 -9.98
CA PRO A 72 11.40 2.76 -10.29
C PRO A 72 10.70 2.17 -9.05
N LEU A 73 11.37 2.12 -7.90
CA LEU A 73 10.74 1.67 -6.64
C LEU A 73 9.61 2.60 -6.21
N PHE A 74 9.77 3.91 -6.37
CA PHE A 74 8.74 4.89 -6.07
C PHE A 74 7.50 4.70 -6.95
N VAL A 75 7.69 4.55 -8.27
CA VAL A 75 6.60 4.30 -9.22
C VAL A 75 5.90 2.98 -8.89
N LEU A 76 6.65 1.90 -8.66
CA LEU A 76 6.07 0.61 -8.28
C LEU A 76 5.24 0.73 -7.00
N ASN A 77 5.84 1.28 -5.94
CA ASN A 77 5.18 1.44 -4.65
C ASN A 77 3.88 2.26 -4.75
N ARG A 78 3.85 3.25 -5.64
CA ARG A 78 2.73 4.19 -5.75
C ARG A 78 1.61 3.71 -6.67
N TYR A 79 1.94 3.13 -7.81
CA TYR A 79 0.93 2.76 -8.82
C TYR A 79 0.48 1.30 -8.69
N LEU A 80 1.27 0.40 -8.10
CA LEU A 80 0.83 -0.99 -7.92
C LEU A 80 -0.43 -1.13 -7.03
N PRO A 81 -0.56 -0.45 -5.87
CA PRO A 81 -1.78 -0.51 -5.08
C PRO A 81 -3.00 0.03 -5.82
N LEU A 82 -2.83 1.05 -6.67
CA LEU A 82 -3.91 1.58 -7.51
C LEU A 82 -4.38 0.54 -8.53
N VAL A 83 -3.44 -0.14 -9.18
CA VAL A 83 -3.74 -1.21 -10.15
C VAL A 83 -4.46 -2.37 -9.45
N ASP A 84 -3.99 -2.77 -8.26
CA ASP A 84 -4.59 -3.84 -7.47
C ASP A 84 -6.04 -3.52 -7.06
N VAL A 85 -6.32 -2.27 -6.67
CA VAL A 85 -7.67 -1.81 -6.33
C VAL A 85 -8.60 -1.79 -7.55
N VAL A 86 -8.12 -1.30 -8.70
CA VAL A 86 -8.92 -1.28 -9.94
C VAL A 86 -9.27 -2.70 -10.40
N ILE A 87 -8.31 -3.62 -10.33
CA ILE A 87 -8.51 -5.03 -10.66
C ILE A 87 -9.52 -5.66 -9.69
N SER A 88 -9.41 -5.35 -8.40
CA SER A 88 -10.34 -5.83 -7.37
C SER A 88 -11.78 -5.36 -7.61
N ILE A 89 -11.99 -4.08 -7.95
CA ILE A 89 -13.32 -3.51 -8.25
C ILE A 89 -13.94 -4.19 -9.49
N ASN A 90 -13.14 -4.33 -10.55
CA ASN A 90 -13.60 -4.97 -11.78
C ASN A 90 -13.96 -6.44 -11.52
N GLY A 91 -13.14 -7.13 -10.71
CA GLY A 91 -13.38 -8.51 -10.29
C GLY A 91 -14.69 -8.70 -9.51
N LEU A 92 -15.03 -7.72 -8.66
CA LEU A 92 -16.26 -7.71 -7.86
C LEU A 92 -17.51 -7.32 -8.67
N SER A 93 -17.35 -6.69 -9.83
CA SER A 93 -18.47 -6.24 -10.68
C SER A 93 -19.04 -7.37 -11.55
N HIS A 94 -18.32 -8.48 -11.68
CA HIS A 94 -18.74 -9.66 -12.45
C HIS A 94 -19.35 -10.73 -11.53
N LYS A 95 -20.32 -11.50 -12.06
CA LYS A 95 -20.92 -12.62 -11.31
C LYS A 95 -19.82 -13.59 -10.86
N PRO A 96 -19.68 -13.90 -9.55
CA PRO A 96 -18.57 -14.66 -9.03
C PRO A 96 -18.64 -16.09 -9.56
N THR A 97 -17.82 -16.39 -10.57
CA THR A 97 -17.57 -17.75 -11.05
C THR A 97 -16.26 -18.23 -10.44
N ALA A 98 -16.13 -19.51 -10.08
CA ALA A 98 -14.91 -20.06 -9.48
C ALA A 98 -13.64 -19.81 -10.33
N ALA A 99 -13.78 -19.78 -11.65
CA ALA A 99 -12.71 -19.43 -12.58
C ALA A 99 -12.27 -17.97 -12.47
N HIS A 100 -13.23 -17.04 -12.37
CA HIS A 100 -12.96 -15.61 -12.23
C HIS A 100 -12.29 -15.31 -10.88
N CYS A 101 -12.74 -15.99 -9.83
CA CYS A 101 -12.15 -15.95 -8.51
C CYS A 101 -10.67 -16.32 -8.47
N ARG A 102 -10.37 -17.46 -9.10
CA ARG A 102 -9.01 -17.98 -9.23
C ARG A 102 -8.12 -17.00 -10.00
N GLN A 103 -8.64 -16.43 -11.08
CA GLN A 103 -7.91 -15.45 -11.87
C GLN A 103 -7.62 -14.19 -11.07
N LEU A 104 -8.60 -13.69 -10.31
CA LEU A 104 -8.43 -12.51 -9.46
C LEU A 104 -7.34 -12.75 -8.42
N PHE A 105 -7.40 -13.86 -7.67
CA PHE A 105 -6.39 -14.21 -6.68
C PHE A 105 -4.99 -14.40 -7.28
N TYR A 106 -4.91 -14.99 -8.49
CA TYR A 106 -3.65 -15.17 -9.21
C TYR A 106 -2.99 -13.85 -9.61
N ILE A 107 -3.78 -12.78 -9.78
CA ILE A 107 -3.30 -11.45 -10.15
C ILE A 107 -3.03 -10.61 -8.91
N THR A 108 -4.00 -10.50 -7.99
CA THR A 108 -3.92 -9.61 -6.81
C THR A 108 -2.93 -10.13 -5.76
N GLY A 109 -2.78 -11.45 -5.60
CA GLY A 109 -1.82 -12.03 -4.66
C GLY A 109 -0.36 -11.57 -4.90
N PRO A 110 0.20 -11.80 -6.09
CA PRO A 110 1.53 -11.31 -6.44
C PRO A 110 1.65 -9.78 -6.41
N LEU A 111 0.62 -9.04 -6.84
CA LEU A 111 0.62 -7.57 -6.83
C LEU A 111 0.70 -7.01 -5.39
N GLY A 112 -0.05 -7.61 -4.45
CA GLY A 112 0.01 -7.25 -3.04
C GLY A 112 1.39 -7.49 -2.43
N VAL A 113 1.99 -8.67 -2.67
CA VAL A 113 3.35 -8.98 -2.19
C VAL A 113 4.38 -8.01 -2.77
N LEU A 114 4.28 -7.70 -4.07
CA LEU A 114 5.19 -6.77 -4.72
C LEU A 114 5.05 -5.34 -4.16
N SER A 115 3.82 -4.92 -3.84
CA SER A 115 3.54 -3.61 -3.23
C SER A 115 4.17 -3.50 -1.84
N ILE A 116 3.97 -4.52 -0.98
CA ILE A 116 4.57 -4.56 0.35
C ILE A 116 6.10 -4.58 0.26
N PHE A 117 6.66 -5.38 -0.65
CA PHE A 117 8.10 -5.42 -0.89
C PHE A 117 8.66 -4.06 -1.29
N ALA A 118 8.00 -3.36 -2.23
CA ALA A 118 8.40 -2.03 -2.67
C ALA A 118 8.39 -1.02 -1.52
N SER A 119 7.33 -1.01 -0.69
CA SER A 119 7.25 -0.16 0.50
C SER A 119 8.39 -0.46 1.47
N GLN A 120 8.60 -1.72 1.84
CA GLN A 120 9.65 -2.09 2.78
C GLN A 120 11.06 -1.75 2.27
N ALA A 121 11.33 -1.98 0.98
CA ALA A 121 12.59 -1.62 0.37
C ALA A 121 12.86 -0.12 0.48
N ILE A 122 11.84 0.72 0.25
CA ILE A 122 11.95 2.18 0.45
C ILE A 122 12.31 2.52 1.90
N LEU A 123 11.65 1.89 2.87
CA LEU A 123 11.92 2.10 4.29
C LEU A 123 13.35 1.67 4.66
N MET A 124 13.81 0.50 4.21
CA MET A 124 15.18 0.03 4.43
C MET A 124 16.23 0.97 3.82
N ILE A 125 16.02 1.41 2.57
CA ILE A 125 16.92 2.35 1.89
C ILE A 125 17.00 3.68 2.66
N ARG A 126 15.87 4.17 3.17
CA ARG A 126 15.84 5.38 4.01
C ARG A 126 16.68 5.18 5.27
N THR A 127 16.45 4.09 6.01
CA THR A 127 17.18 3.83 7.25
C THR A 127 18.67 3.64 6.99
N TYR A 128 19.03 3.04 5.86
CA TYR A 128 20.42 2.92 5.41
C TYR A 128 21.06 4.28 5.12
N ALA A 129 20.32 5.21 4.50
CA ALA A 129 20.79 6.57 4.26
C ALA A 129 20.96 7.37 5.57
N ILE A 130 20.10 7.14 6.57
CA ILE A 130 20.21 7.75 7.92
C ILE A 130 21.47 7.24 8.66
N TRP A 131 21.86 6.01 8.40
CA TRP A 131 23.07 5.37 8.94
C TRP A 131 24.34 5.68 8.16
N ASP A 132 24.35 6.78 7.39
CA ASP A 132 25.50 7.23 6.59
C ASP A 132 26.09 6.12 5.70
N ARG A 133 25.21 5.24 5.18
CA ARG A 133 25.57 4.13 4.30
C ARG A 133 26.55 3.11 4.91
N HIS A 134 26.46 2.88 6.22
CA HIS A 134 27.31 1.91 6.90
C HIS A 134 27.08 0.47 6.39
N ARG A 135 28.16 -0.21 5.95
CA ARG A 135 28.08 -1.53 5.27
C ARG A 135 27.40 -2.62 6.11
N VAL A 136 27.53 -2.60 7.43
CA VAL A 136 26.90 -3.59 8.32
C VAL A 136 25.37 -3.50 8.24
N VAL A 137 24.82 -2.27 8.17
CA VAL A 137 23.37 -2.06 8.06
C VAL A 137 22.86 -2.54 6.71
N PHE A 138 23.64 -2.32 5.65
CA PHE A 138 23.33 -2.83 4.32
C PHE A 138 23.20 -4.36 4.32
N TRP A 139 24.22 -5.08 4.80
CA TRP A 139 24.19 -6.54 4.84
C TRP A 139 23.09 -7.08 5.77
N CYS A 140 22.82 -6.39 6.87
CA CYS A 140 21.71 -6.74 7.78
C CYS A 140 20.34 -6.61 7.08
N PHE A 141 20.10 -5.54 6.32
CA PHE A 141 18.86 -5.36 5.57
C PHE A 141 18.72 -6.33 4.40
N ILE A 142 19.80 -6.61 3.67
CA ILE A 142 19.78 -7.65 2.63
C ILE A 142 19.44 -9.01 3.25
N GLY A 143 20.10 -9.39 4.35
CA GLY A 143 19.81 -10.64 5.05
C GLY A 143 18.37 -10.72 5.54
N THR A 144 17.86 -9.63 6.13
CA THR A 144 16.47 -9.54 6.60
C THR A 144 15.47 -9.65 5.44
N ALA A 145 15.69 -8.91 4.35
CA ALA A 145 14.82 -8.97 3.18
C ALA A 145 14.80 -10.38 2.58
N THR A 146 15.96 -11.00 2.39
CA THR A 146 16.05 -12.37 1.86
C THR A 146 15.35 -13.37 2.77
N PHE A 147 15.58 -13.29 4.09
CA PHE A 147 14.98 -14.19 5.07
C PHE A 147 13.45 -14.03 5.18
N CYS A 148 12.94 -12.80 5.10
CA CYS A 148 11.52 -12.52 5.23
C CYS A 148 10.73 -12.77 3.93
N PHE A 149 11.28 -12.40 2.76
CA PHE A 149 10.53 -12.44 1.50
C PHE A 149 10.58 -13.79 0.78
N ILE A 150 11.68 -14.55 0.88
CA ILE A 150 11.76 -15.88 0.22
C ILE A 150 10.62 -16.81 0.70
N PRO A 151 10.37 -16.98 2.02
CA PRO A 151 9.29 -17.83 2.48
C PRO A 151 7.91 -17.38 2.00
N VAL A 152 7.69 -16.05 1.92
CA VAL A 152 6.42 -15.47 1.44
C VAL A 152 6.20 -15.82 -0.04
N ILE A 153 7.23 -15.68 -0.88
CA ILE A 153 7.14 -16.00 -2.31
C ILE A 153 6.91 -17.51 -2.52
N VAL A 154 7.62 -18.35 -1.77
CA VAL A 154 7.46 -19.82 -1.84
C VAL A 154 6.06 -20.22 -1.40
N TYR A 155 5.57 -19.67 -0.29
CA TYR A 155 4.22 -19.93 0.21
C TYR A 155 3.16 -19.49 -0.80
N LEU A 156 3.29 -18.28 -1.37
CA LEU A 156 2.38 -17.79 -2.40
C LEU A 156 2.39 -18.73 -3.61
N GLY A 157 3.56 -19.17 -4.08
CA GLY A 157 3.68 -20.11 -5.19
C GLY A 157 3.01 -21.47 -4.91
N ILE A 158 3.17 -22.00 -3.69
CA ILE A 158 2.50 -23.23 -3.26
C ILE A 158 0.98 -23.02 -3.22
N MET A 159 0.52 -21.89 -2.69
CA MET A 159 -0.91 -21.57 -2.61
C MET A 159 -1.53 -21.42 -3.99
N LEU A 160 -0.86 -20.71 -4.92
CA LEU A 160 -1.32 -20.56 -6.30
C LEU A 160 -1.42 -21.91 -7.04
N LYS A 161 -0.58 -22.89 -6.68
CA LYS A 161 -0.58 -24.23 -7.31
C LYS A 161 -1.54 -25.22 -6.66
N THR A 162 -1.73 -25.12 -5.33
CA THR A 162 -2.42 -26.12 -4.52
C THR A 162 -3.88 -25.77 -4.24
N SER A 163 -4.24 -24.49 -4.33
CA SER A 163 -5.62 -24.03 -4.12
C SER A 163 -6.57 -24.62 -5.18
N ARG A 164 -7.27 -25.69 -4.79
CA ARG A 164 -8.46 -26.13 -5.50
C ARG A 164 -9.58 -25.20 -5.08
N PHE A 165 -9.81 -24.15 -5.87
CA PHE A 165 -11.03 -23.33 -5.75
C PHE A 165 -12.21 -24.25 -6.10
N VAL A 166 -12.90 -24.73 -5.08
CA VAL A 166 -14.14 -25.51 -5.22
C VAL A 166 -15.24 -24.55 -5.66
N GLU A 167 -16.04 -24.94 -6.65
CA GLU A 167 -17.24 -24.19 -7.02
C GLU A 167 -18.16 -24.08 -5.79
N PRO A 168 -18.52 -22.88 -5.34
CA PRO A 168 -19.44 -22.76 -4.22
C PRO A 168 -20.83 -23.21 -4.68
N PHE A 169 -21.25 -24.39 -4.22
CA PHE A 169 -22.67 -24.59 -3.98
C PHE A 169 -23.02 -23.68 -2.79
N ASP A 170 -23.62 -22.54 -3.11
CA ASP A 170 -24.44 -21.70 -2.22
C ASP A 170 -23.78 -20.58 -1.40
N HIS A 171 -22.45 -20.37 -1.41
CA HIS A 171 -21.83 -19.20 -0.74
C HIS A 171 -20.94 -18.37 -1.67
N THR A 172 -21.38 -17.14 -1.90
CA THR A 172 -20.91 -16.12 -2.86
C THR A 172 -19.55 -15.49 -2.54
N ASP A 173 -18.73 -16.09 -1.68
CA ASP A 173 -17.44 -15.50 -1.35
C ASP A 173 -16.30 -16.13 -2.12
N CYS A 174 -15.58 -15.25 -2.80
CA CYS A 174 -14.31 -15.54 -3.44
C CYS A 174 -13.15 -15.74 -2.46
N LEU A 175 -13.46 -16.01 -1.20
CA LEU A 175 -12.48 -16.39 -0.20
C LEU A 175 -12.36 -17.91 -0.23
N SER A 176 -11.23 -18.39 -0.75
CA SER A 176 -10.79 -19.75 -0.45
C SER A 176 -10.98 -19.98 1.05
N HIS A 177 -11.71 -21.03 1.40
CA HIS A 177 -11.84 -21.55 2.75
C HIS A 177 -10.44 -21.97 3.26
N SER A 178 -9.63 -20.97 3.62
CA SER A 178 -8.32 -21.14 4.20
C SER A 178 -8.56 -21.36 5.68
N SER A 179 -8.59 -22.63 6.06
CA SER A 179 -8.52 -23.15 7.43
C SER A 179 -7.83 -22.18 8.38
N ASN A 180 -8.53 -21.72 9.43
CA ASN A 180 -8.17 -21.19 10.78
C ASN A 180 -6.71 -20.82 11.11
N MET A 181 -5.86 -20.56 10.13
CA MET A 181 -4.46 -20.27 10.30
C MET A 181 -4.36 -18.76 10.41
N PRO A 182 -3.67 -18.25 11.45
CA PRO A 182 -3.27 -16.85 11.45
C PRO A 182 -2.58 -16.53 10.13
N ASN A 183 -2.70 -15.30 9.65
CA ASN A 183 -2.13 -14.92 8.37
C ASN A 183 -0.59 -14.88 8.49
N ILE A 184 0.03 -16.07 8.48
CA ILE A 184 1.46 -16.32 8.76
C ILE A 184 2.34 -15.46 7.86
N LEU A 185 1.82 -15.03 6.71
CA LEU A 185 2.45 -14.08 5.79
C LEU A 185 2.78 -12.72 6.41
N TYR A 186 2.06 -12.28 7.44
CA TYR A 186 2.34 -11.02 8.14
C TYR A 186 3.43 -11.15 9.21
N ILE A 187 3.80 -12.36 9.64
CA ILE A 187 4.86 -12.55 10.65
C ILE A 187 6.21 -12.07 10.11
N PRO A 188 6.68 -12.48 8.91
CA PRO A 188 7.90 -11.93 8.32
C PRO A 188 7.85 -10.41 8.13
N VAL A 189 6.67 -9.87 7.79
CA VAL A 189 6.43 -8.43 7.63
C VAL A 189 6.62 -7.71 8.96
N LEU A 190 6.03 -8.20 10.04
CA LEU A 190 6.21 -7.66 11.40
C LEU A 190 7.69 -7.67 11.82
N VAL A 191 8.40 -8.77 11.57
CA VAL A 191 9.83 -8.89 11.90
C VAL A 191 10.64 -7.83 11.15
N SER A 192 10.42 -7.68 9.85
CA SER A 192 11.12 -6.66 9.05
C SER A 192 10.79 -5.23 9.51
N GLU A 193 9.53 -4.93 9.81
CA GLU A 193 9.09 -3.62 10.30
C GLU A 193 9.69 -3.28 11.66
N THR A 194 9.70 -4.23 12.60
CA THR A 194 10.29 -4.02 13.93
C THR A 194 11.79 -3.74 13.84
N ILE A 195 12.53 -4.42 12.96
CA ILE A 195 13.95 -4.17 12.72
C ILE A 195 14.16 -2.76 12.16
N ILE A 196 13.43 -2.40 11.09
CA ILE A 196 13.53 -1.07 10.47
C ILE A 196 13.17 0.03 11.47
N ALA A 197 12.08 -0.13 12.21
CA ALA A 197 11.63 0.81 13.22
C ALA A 197 12.67 0.97 14.34
N SER A 198 13.24 -0.13 14.82
CA SER A 198 14.27 -0.12 15.88
C SER A 198 15.54 0.62 15.44
N PHE A 199 16.05 0.34 14.24
CA PHE A 199 17.23 1.04 13.70
C PHE A 199 16.95 2.53 13.47
N THR A 200 15.75 2.86 13.00
CA THR A 200 15.32 4.24 12.76
C THR A 200 15.14 5.00 14.08
N LEU A 201 14.54 4.37 15.10
CA LEU A 201 14.38 4.91 16.46
C LEU A 201 15.72 5.18 17.11
N PHE A 202 16.59 4.18 17.13
CA PHE A 202 17.90 4.29 17.78
C PHE A 202 18.68 5.47 17.21
N LYS A 203 18.74 5.58 15.88
CA LYS A 203 19.46 6.66 15.23
C LYS A 203 18.72 8.00 15.30
N GLY A 204 17.39 7.98 15.25
CA GLY A 204 16.54 9.15 15.42
C GLY A 204 16.72 9.80 16.78
N VAL A 205 16.68 9.01 17.86
CA VAL A 205 16.95 9.49 19.23
C VAL A 205 18.38 10.01 19.38
N GLN A 206 19.36 9.30 18.82
CA GLN A 206 20.76 9.76 18.85
C GLN A 206 20.94 11.10 18.14
N HIS A 207 20.28 11.29 16.98
CA HIS A 207 20.36 12.52 16.21
C HIS A 207 19.57 13.65 16.87
N LEU A 208 18.38 13.36 17.40
CA LEU A 208 17.55 14.33 18.12
C LEU A 208 18.20 14.83 19.41
N ARG A 209 18.99 13.99 20.08
CA ARG A 209 19.76 14.40 21.28
C ARG A 209 20.94 15.31 20.94
N ARG A 210 21.42 15.33 19.69
CA ARG A 210 22.58 16.12 19.24
C ARG A 210 22.19 17.35 18.42
N SER A 211 21.05 17.33 17.75
CA SER A 211 20.60 18.38 16.84
C SER A 211 19.54 19.26 17.52
N HIS A 212 19.75 20.59 17.46
CA HIS A 212 18.82 21.60 18.00
C HIS A 212 17.82 22.13 16.95
N ASP A 213 17.86 21.61 15.73
CA ASP A 213 17.01 22.08 14.64
C ASP A 213 15.56 21.59 14.79
N ALA A 214 14.64 22.53 14.99
CA ALA A 214 13.23 22.27 15.23
C ALA A 214 12.57 21.46 14.08
N PHE A 215 13.02 21.68 12.85
CA PHE A 215 12.50 20.98 11.68
C PHE A 215 12.83 19.48 11.72
N VAL A 216 14.07 19.12 12.10
CA VAL A 216 14.52 17.73 12.18
C VAL A 216 13.76 16.98 13.29
N LYS A 217 13.47 17.67 14.39
CA LYS A 217 12.66 17.13 15.49
C LYS A 217 11.24 16.82 15.06
N GLU A 218 10.56 17.76 14.43
CA GLU A 218 9.18 17.57 13.98
C GLU A 218 9.07 16.45 12.93
N PHE A 219 10.01 16.41 11.99
CA PHE A 219 10.09 15.35 10.97
C PHE A 219 10.27 13.95 11.58
N TYR A 220 11.14 13.80 12.58
CA TYR A 220 11.35 12.50 13.24
C TYR A 220 10.15 12.11 14.10
N VAL A 221 9.56 13.04 14.85
CA VAL A 221 8.39 12.73 15.70
C VAL A 221 7.21 12.30 14.84
N SER A 222 6.89 13.06 13.79
CA SER A 222 5.81 12.74 12.86
C SER A 222 6.07 11.39 12.16
N GLY A 223 7.26 11.20 11.60
CA GLY A 223 7.65 9.95 10.94
C GLY A 223 7.64 8.74 11.88
N MET A 224 8.05 8.90 13.13
CA MET A 224 8.05 7.81 14.11
C MET A 224 6.66 7.41 14.58
N PHE A 225 5.76 8.37 14.75
CA PHE A 225 4.36 8.10 15.06
C PHE A 225 3.73 7.21 13.97
N PHE A 226 3.96 7.54 12.70
CA PHE A 226 3.46 6.72 11.60
C PHE A 226 4.04 5.30 11.58
N TYR A 227 5.32 5.11 11.88
CA TYR A 227 5.90 3.77 12.00
C TYR A 227 5.28 2.96 13.14
N ALA A 228 5.00 3.59 14.28
CA ALA A 228 4.31 2.94 15.38
C ALA A 228 2.89 2.52 14.98
N CYS A 229 2.15 3.40 14.28
CA CYS A 229 0.83 3.07 13.75
C CYS A 229 0.88 1.87 12.78
N LEU A 230 1.85 1.84 11.86
CA LEU A 230 2.00 0.71 10.94
C LEU A 230 2.27 -0.60 11.69
N LEU A 231 3.21 -0.60 12.63
CA LEU A 231 3.54 -1.78 13.42
C LEU A 231 2.33 -2.30 14.22
N LEU A 232 1.51 -1.39 14.77
CA LEU A 232 0.27 -1.74 15.46
C LEU A 232 -0.78 -2.35 14.51
N ILE A 233 -0.90 -1.82 13.30
CA ILE A 233 -1.81 -2.37 12.27
C ILE A 233 -1.33 -3.77 11.84
N THR A 234 -0.04 -3.96 11.62
CA THR A 234 0.55 -5.27 11.30
C THR A 234 0.33 -6.27 12.42
N LEU A 235 0.49 -5.83 13.68
CA LEU A 235 0.19 -6.65 14.84
C LEU A 235 -1.32 -7.01 14.89
N ALA A 236 -2.19 -6.04 14.63
CA ALA A 236 -3.63 -6.28 14.56
C ALA A 236 -3.98 -7.28 13.43
N ASN A 237 -3.31 -7.22 12.27
CA ASN A 237 -3.49 -8.19 11.19
C ASN A 237 -3.12 -9.64 11.58
N ILE A 238 -2.24 -9.82 12.57
CA ILE A 238 -1.88 -11.16 13.10
C ILE A 238 -2.83 -11.57 14.23
N LEU A 239 -3.17 -10.64 15.13
CA LEU A 239 -4.00 -10.92 16.30
C LEU A 239 -5.46 -11.10 15.95
N VAL A 240 -6.04 -10.23 15.12
CA VAL A 240 -7.47 -10.20 14.81
C VAL A 240 -8.00 -11.53 14.26
N PRO A 241 -7.32 -12.22 13.33
CA PRO A 241 -7.74 -13.55 12.89
C PRO A 241 -7.82 -14.60 14.02
N MET A 242 -7.09 -14.43 15.13
CA MET A 242 -7.16 -15.34 16.28
C MET A 242 -8.40 -15.13 17.14
N TRP A 243 -9.01 -13.94 17.12
CA TRP A 243 -10.16 -13.58 17.95
C TRP A 243 -11.46 -13.45 17.15
N ALA A 244 -11.37 -12.93 15.92
CA ALA A 244 -12.51 -12.64 15.05
C ALA A 244 -12.16 -12.92 13.58
N HIS A 245 -12.57 -14.09 13.10
CA HIS A 245 -12.21 -14.62 11.78
C HIS A 245 -12.73 -13.77 10.61
N ASN A 246 -13.88 -13.10 10.75
CA ASN A 246 -14.56 -12.41 9.64
C ASN A 246 -14.08 -10.97 9.37
N VAL A 247 -13.27 -10.38 10.26
CA VAL A 247 -12.75 -8.99 10.11
C VAL A 247 -11.30 -8.93 9.65
N ALA A 248 -10.67 -10.08 9.42
CA ALA A 248 -9.27 -10.20 8.99
C ALA A 248 -8.90 -9.46 7.67
N PRO A 249 -9.71 -9.49 6.59
CA PRO A 249 -9.30 -8.88 5.32
C PRO A 249 -9.32 -7.33 5.35
N PHE A 250 -10.09 -6.71 6.25
CA PHE A 250 -10.19 -5.26 6.37
C PHE A 250 -8.84 -4.59 6.64
N LEU A 251 -8.10 -5.11 7.63
CA LEU A 251 -6.86 -4.51 8.11
C LEU A 251 -5.72 -4.70 7.10
N ALA A 252 -5.79 -5.73 6.26
CA ALA A 252 -4.80 -6.03 5.24
C ALA A 252 -4.76 -4.97 4.12
N PHE A 253 -5.94 -4.51 3.68
CA PHE A 253 -6.06 -3.44 2.67
C PHE A 253 -5.53 -2.11 3.21
N PHE A 254 -5.94 -1.74 4.43
CA PHE A 254 -5.45 -0.53 5.08
C PHE A 254 -3.93 -0.57 5.27
N GLN A 255 -3.37 -1.70 5.68
CA GLN A 255 -1.92 -1.82 5.86
C GLN A 255 -1.17 -1.55 4.56
N SER A 256 -1.59 -2.16 3.45
CA SER A 256 -0.90 -2.02 2.15
C SER A 256 -0.95 -0.58 1.63
N ILE A 257 -2.12 0.07 1.78
CA ILE A 257 -2.32 1.46 1.34
C ILE A 257 -1.52 2.43 2.23
N LEU A 258 -1.54 2.24 3.55
CA LEU A 258 -0.77 3.07 4.47
C LEU A 258 0.75 2.89 4.28
N HIS A 259 1.20 1.66 3.99
CA HIS A 259 2.60 1.39 3.63
C HIS A 259 3.05 2.20 2.40
N SER A 260 2.21 2.21 1.36
CA SER A 260 2.49 2.97 0.15
C SER A 260 2.53 4.47 0.42
N ILE A 261 1.46 5.02 1.02
CA ILE A 261 1.31 6.45 1.32
C ILE A 261 2.47 6.94 2.19
N LEU A 262 2.77 6.22 3.28
CA LEU A 262 3.82 6.62 4.21
C LEU A 262 5.18 6.67 3.52
N SER A 263 5.52 5.60 2.79
CA SER A 263 6.79 5.50 2.06
C SER A 263 6.93 6.60 1.03
N ASN A 264 5.85 6.94 0.32
CA ASN A 264 5.84 8.01 -0.70
C ASN A 264 5.99 9.40 -0.08
N ARG A 265 5.18 9.73 0.95
CA ARG A 265 5.24 11.04 1.63
C ARG A 265 6.62 11.33 2.18
N ILE A 266 7.20 10.36 2.88
CA ILE A 266 8.54 10.52 3.45
C ILE A 266 9.60 10.68 2.35
N MET A 267 9.52 9.88 1.28
CA MET A 267 10.45 10.00 0.16
C MET A 267 10.40 11.40 -0.46
N LEU A 268 9.19 11.91 -0.73
CA LEU A 268 9.01 13.24 -1.30
C LEU A 268 9.51 14.34 -0.39
N LEU A 269 9.21 14.27 0.91
CA LEU A 269 9.75 15.22 1.89
C LEU A 269 11.29 15.26 1.87
N ILE A 270 11.94 14.10 1.78
CA ILE A 270 13.41 14.00 1.70
C ILE A 270 13.94 14.59 0.39
N LEU A 271 13.26 14.34 -0.74
CA LEU A 271 13.66 14.88 -2.04
C LEU A 271 13.54 16.41 -2.07
N THR A 272 12.43 16.95 -1.55
CA THR A 272 12.20 18.38 -1.40
C THR A 272 13.29 19.01 -0.55
N GLN A 273 13.56 18.46 0.62
CA GLN A 273 14.63 18.89 1.53
C GLN A 273 16.01 18.92 0.86
N LYS A 274 16.40 17.81 0.20
CA LYS A 274 17.70 17.72 -0.48
C LYS A 274 17.84 18.77 -1.58
N ARG A 275 16.75 19.05 -2.31
CA ARG A 275 16.76 20.03 -3.39
C ARG A 275 16.83 21.45 -2.85
N THR A 276 16.04 21.78 -1.82
CA THR A 276 16.11 23.08 -1.15
C THR A 276 17.51 23.34 -0.64
N ARG A 277 18.13 22.37 0.03
CA ARG A 277 19.52 22.47 0.51
C ARG A 277 20.54 22.67 -0.63
N ARG A 278 20.38 21.95 -1.74
CA ARG A 278 21.24 22.10 -2.92
C ARG A 278 21.09 23.50 -3.54
N ARG A 279 19.87 24.04 -3.59
CA ARG A 279 19.59 25.38 -4.13
C ARG A 279 20.26 26.46 -3.30
N TYR A 280 20.11 26.42 -1.98
CA TYR A 280 20.81 27.35 -1.08
C TYR A 280 22.33 27.31 -1.28
N SER A 281 22.93 26.12 -1.36
CA SER A 281 24.37 25.98 -1.59
C SER A 281 24.82 26.55 -2.94
N THR A 282 24.02 26.42 -4.00
CA THR A 282 24.33 27.03 -5.31
C THR A 282 24.19 28.55 -5.27
N GLU A 283 23.19 29.08 -4.56
CA GLU A 283 22.98 30.53 -4.41
C GLU A 283 24.10 31.19 -3.59
N GLU A 284 24.56 30.55 -2.52
CA GLU A 284 25.73 30.99 -1.75
C GLU A 284 26.99 31.02 -2.63
N LEU A 285 27.28 29.92 -3.34
CA LEU A 285 28.45 29.83 -4.22
C LEU A 285 28.41 30.87 -5.36
N THR A 286 27.21 31.16 -5.88
CA THR A 286 27.03 32.17 -6.93
C THR A 286 27.26 33.57 -6.37
N SER A 287 26.78 33.84 -5.15
CA SER A 287 26.97 35.13 -4.47
C SER A 287 28.44 35.41 -4.17
N ASP A 288 29.18 34.41 -3.67
CA ASP A 288 30.62 34.51 -3.41
C ASP A 288 31.42 34.78 -4.69
N CYS A 289 31.03 34.14 -5.80
CA CYS A 289 31.68 34.33 -7.09
C CYS A 289 31.44 35.74 -7.67
N LEU A 290 30.24 36.30 -7.48
CA LEU A 290 29.92 37.66 -7.90
C LEU A 290 30.70 38.71 -7.08
N LEU A 291 30.81 38.52 -5.75
CA LEU A 291 31.59 39.40 -4.87
C LEU A 291 33.09 39.37 -5.19
N SER A 292 33.64 38.21 -5.53
CA SER A 292 35.05 38.12 -5.96
C SER A 292 35.32 38.86 -7.27
N ARG A 293 34.32 38.96 -8.16
CA ARG A 293 34.46 39.58 -9.48
C ARG A 293 34.29 41.10 -9.45
N SER A 294 33.60 41.64 -8.43
CA SER A 294 33.47 43.09 -8.22
C SER A 294 34.67 43.73 -7.52
N ASN A 295 35.54 42.93 -6.90
CA ASN A 295 36.74 43.38 -6.18
C ASN A 295 38.03 43.33 -7.03
N LEU A 296 37.90 43.05 -8.33
CA LEU A 296 38.96 43.00 -9.35
C LEU A 296 38.71 44.11 -10.38
#